data_AF-A0A2S2NS22-F1
#
_entry.id   AF-A0A2S2NS22-F1
#
_cell.length_a   1.000
_cell.length_b   1.000
_cell.length_c   1.000
_cell.angle_alpha   90.00
_cell.angle_beta   90.00
_cell.angle_gamma   90.00
#
_symmetry.space_group_name_H-M   'P 1'
#
loop_
_entity.id
_entity.type
_entity.pdbx_description
1 polymer ?
#
loop_
_entity_poly.entity_id
_entity_poly.type
_entity_poly.pdbx_seq_one_letter_code
_entity_poly.pdbx_strand_id
1 'polypeptide(L)'
;MLWGSSPCLDLAAYDEVGDGSLNVLIVSAGDTRHLLQTLAKRYKHSYAKIRIYVYEPVVDMYARHIQQIALALEPVDRMSLQYKVRTWMELYGNSLVKPNTNSYLIKKSAQLIDIITDETARQHCLPIIQLDALKYKERDTIETIFKYWKNNNGFNITMMWDKRVRNYLGTRYDHRNNVFDWDLHMALHYIDGGNRITNQEYTYWRDTGVAYTFLETDCTEPNYTFALALLKDGDKITAMDYFGDIINGPFPSFGLDCEDDDMLKMGNMQPLKRSVDLTERNLTRMFYEIENQKPYKHKGKTDNLGVIITELPNVKIQEVQTSSSQVKVMSEHYSSINVNDVEIHFIPRTAMADYPTFDRYKNFFDVMYCGHMYFEKMNFHITSMIKDGGVVLMETRKFIVNYKKKQHDEFKQKLIDLMKNCKCMSSEDIDVVKNAVIKFNKQC
;
A
#
# COMPACT_ATOMS: atom_id res chain seq x y z
N MET A 1 -6.28 -3.16 -8.75
CA MET A 1 -5.20 -2.22 -8.41
C MET A 1 -4.44 -2.80 -7.23
N LEU A 2 -3.10 -2.71 -7.24
CA LEU A 2 -2.26 -3.24 -6.16
C LEU A 2 -2.09 -2.25 -5.00
N TRP A 3 -2.36 -0.97 -5.23
CA TRP A 3 -2.33 0.10 -4.24
C TRP A 3 -3.71 0.76 -4.15
N GLY A 4 -3.88 1.64 -3.17
CA GLY A 4 -5.07 2.45 -3.06
C GLY A 4 -5.25 3.46 -4.17
N SER A 5 -6.47 3.99 -4.26
CA SER A 5 -6.85 5.05 -5.18
C SER A 5 -7.22 6.34 -4.44
N SER A 6 -6.65 6.57 -3.27
CA SER A 6 -6.93 7.74 -2.42
C SER A 6 -5.72 8.11 -1.55
N PRO A 7 -5.58 9.38 -1.15
CA PRO A 7 -4.58 9.80 -0.18
C PRO A 7 -4.71 9.06 1.16
N CYS A 8 -3.61 8.99 1.90
CA CYS A 8 -3.60 8.44 3.25
C CYS A 8 -4.52 9.22 4.20
N LEU A 9 -5.17 8.51 5.13
CA LEU A 9 -6.07 9.07 6.13
C LEU A 9 -5.63 8.60 7.51
N ASP A 10 -5.70 9.50 8.48
CA ASP A 10 -5.61 9.16 9.89
C ASP A 10 -6.98 8.66 10.35
N LEU A 11 -7.16 7.34 10.43
CA LEU A 11 -8.46 6.73 10.73
C LEU A 11 -8.90 7.00 12.17
N ALA A 12 -7.95 7.29 13.07
CA ALA A 12 -8.26 7.63 14.46
C ALA A 12 -8.89 9.02 14.60
N ALA A 13 -8.73 9.90 13.62
CA ALA A 13 -9.39 11.20 13.61
C ALA A 13 -10.90 11.16 13.29
N TYR A 14 -11.44 9.99 12.92
CA TYR A 14 -12.83 9.82 12.51
C TYR A 14 -13.72 9.18 13.57
N ASP A 15 -13.17 8.77 14.70
CA ASP A 15 -14.00 8.31 15.81
C ASP A 15 -14.57 9.52 16.57
N GLU A 16 -15.90 9.54 16.69
CA GLU A 16 -16.67 10.58 17.37
C GLU A 16 -17.21 10.09 18.73
N VAL A 17 -17.06 8.79 19.04
CA VAL A 17 -17.70 8.14 20.20
C VAL A 17 -16.80 8.19 21.43
N GLY A 18 -15.48 8.11 21.25
CA GLY A 18 -14.50 8.47 22.29
C GLY A 18 -14.56 7.63 23.56
N ASP A 19 -14.52 6.30 23.46
CA ASP A 19 -14.61 5.38 24.61
C ASP A 19 -13.25 5.01 25.28
N GLY A 20 -12.17 5.67 24.86
CA GLY A 20 -10.80 5.44 25.37
C GLY A 20 -10.06 4.29 24.67
N SER A 21 -10.76 3.45 23.90
CA SER A 21 -10.16 2.50 22.95
C SER A 21 -10.70 2.75 21.55
N LEU A 22 -10.00 2.26 20.52
CA LEU A 22 -10.42 2.45 19.14
C LEU A 22 -10.29 1.14 18.37
N ASN A 23 -11.38 0.64 17.81
CA ASN A 23 -11.41 -0.52 16.92
C ASN A 23 -11.67 -0.08 15.48
N VAL A 24 -10.65 -0.18 14.64
CA VAL A 24 -10.70 0.19 13.22
C VAL A 24 -10.73 -1.06 12.35
N LEU A 25 -11.63 -1.13 11.38
CA LEU A 25 -11.64 -2.16 10.35
C LEU A 25 -11.21 -1.58 9.00
N ILE A 26 -10.14 -2.11 8.40
CA ILE A 26 -9.67 -1.75 7.05
C ILE A 26 -10.00 -2.90 6.11
N VAL A 27 -10.91 -2.67 5.17
CA VAL A 27 -11.39 -3.64 4.19
C VAL A 27 -10.82 -3.32 2.81
N SER A 28 -9.92 -4.18 2.32
CA SER A 28 -9.35 -4.13 0.97
C SER A 28 -8.81 -2.75 0.56
N ALA A 29 -8.04 -2.11 1.45
CA ALA A 29 -7.43 -0.82 1.14
C ALA A 29 -6.35 -0.92 0.06
N GLY A 30 -5.81 -2.13 -0.17
CA GLY A 30 -4.80 -2.41 -1.17
C GLY A 30 -3.38 -2.02 -0.74
N ASP A 31 -3.21 -1.21 0.30
CA ASP A 31 -1.88 -0.93 0.85
C ASP A 31 -1.95 -0.49 2.32
N THR A 32 -0.80 -0.12 2.86
CA THR A 32 -0.63 0.26 4.27
C THR A 32 -0.77 1.77 4.52
N ARG A 33 -1.23 2.59 3.57
CA ARG A 33 -1.22 4.06 3.71
C ARG A 33 -2.01 4.60 4.90
N HIS A 34 -3.22 4.08 5.12
CA HIS A 34 -4.06 4.51 6.23
C HIS A 34 -3.51 4.01 7.57
N LEU A 35 -2.93 2.81 7.56
CA LEU A 35 -2.26 2.24 8.71
C LEU A 35 -1.07 3.12 9.11
N LEU A 36 -0.16 3.42 8.17
CA LEU A 36 1.01 4.25 8.44
C LEU A 36 0.64 5.66 8.89
N GLN A 37 -0.36 6.29 8.27
CA GLN A 37 -0.82 7.62 8.67
C GLN A 37 -1.43 7.60 10.08
N THR A 38 -2.25 6.60 10.41
CA THR A 38 -2.83 6.45 11.75
C THR A 38 -1.74 6.21 12.80
N LEU A 39 -0.73 5.37 12.51
CA LEU A 39 0.42 5.15 13.39
C LEU A 39 1.24 6.44 13.59
N ALA A 40 1.45 7.21 12.53
CA ALA A 40 2.19 8.46 12.59
C ALA A 40 1.49 9.51 13.45
N LYS A 41 0.16 9.63 13.31
CA LYS A 41 -0.63 10.66 13.99
C LYS A 41 -1.14 10.27 15.37
N ARG A 42 -0.80 9.07 15.89
CA ARG A 42 -1.28 8.59 17.19
C ARG A 42 -1.00 9.54 18.37
N TYR A 43 0.10 10.30 18.32
CA TYR A 43 0.41 11.34 19.32
C TYR A 43 -0.61 12.50 19.39
N LYS A 44 -1.50 12.63 18.39
CA LYS A 44 -2.59 13.62 18.37
C LYS A 44 -3.85 13.13 19.07
N HIS A 45 -3.91 11.84 19.41
CA HIS A 45 -5.09 11.19 19.96
C HIS A 45 -4.85 10.75 21.39
N SER A 46 -5.92 10.60 22.16
CA SER A 46 -5.86 10.22 23.59
C SER A 46 -6.32 8.78 23.84
N TYR A 47 -6.23 7.89 22.85
CA TYR A 47 -6.60 6.49 22.99
C TYR A 47 -5.58 5.73 23.83
N ALA A 48 -6.06 4.93 24.78
CA ALA A 48 -5.19 4.01 25.52
C ALA A 48 -4.74 2.82 24.65
N LYS A 49 -5.59 2.41 23.70
CA LYS A 49 -5.30 1.32 22.76
C LYS A 49 -6.03 1.50 21.44
N ILE A 50 -5.32 1.36 20.32
CA ILE A 50 -5.89 1.29 18.97
C ILE A 50 -5.74 -0.15 18.44
N ARG A 51 -6.83 -0.77 18.00
CA ARG A 51 -6.84 -2.09 17.36
C ARG A 51 -7.28 -1.94 15.92
N ILE A 52 -6.38 -2.26 14.99
CA ILE A 52 -6.62 -2.15 13.55
C ILE A 52 -6.77 -3.56 12.99
N TYR A 53 -7.92 -3.87 12.42
CA TYR A 53 -8.23 -5.16 11.80
C TYR A 53 -8.10 -5.00 10.29
N VAL A 54 -7.22 -5.78 9.66
CA VAL A 54 -6.90 -5.66 8.24
C VAL A 54 -7.44 -6.87 7.50
N TYR A 55 -8.36 -6.62 6.56
CA TYR A 55 -8.90 -7.60 5.63
C TYR A 55 -8.39 -7.34 4.22
N GLU A 56 -7.80 -8.35 3.59
CA GLU A 56 -7.50 -8.36 2.15
C GLU A 56 -8.04 -9.65 1.52
N PRO A 57 -8.60 -9.58 0.28
CA PRO A 57 -9.15 -10.76 -0.39
C PRO A 57 -8.07 -11.73 -0.87
N VAL A 58 -6.80 -11.30 -0.94
CA VAL A 58 -5.66 -12.07 -1.45
C VAL A 58 -4.57 -12.13 -0.39
N VAL A 59 -4.08 -13.33 -0.08
CA VAL A 59 -3.10 -13.56 1.00
C VAL A 59 -1.75 -12.89 0.71
N ASP A 60 -1.37 -12.78 -0.55
CA ASP A 60 -0.17 -12.09 -1.01
C ASP A 60 -0.11 -10.63 -0.51
N MET A 61 -1.26 -9.98 -0.35
CA MET A 61 -1.34 -8.64 0.24
C MET A 61 -0.92 -8.62 1.70
N TYR A 62 -1.25 -9.66 2.49
CA TYR A 62 -0.81 -9.74 3.88
C TYR A 62 0.70 -9.86 3.99
N ALA A 63 1.33 -10.71 3.17
CA ALA A 63 2.78 -10.80 3.13
C ALA A 63 3.42 -9.42 2.85
N ARG A 64 2.86 -8.68 1.88
CA ARG A 64 3.34 -7.36 1.50
C ARG A 64 3.10 -6.30 2.59
N HIS A 65 1.93 -6.31 3.23
CA HIS A 65 1.62 -5.40 4.35
C HIS A 65 2.56 -5.66 5.53
N ILE A 66 2.76 -6.92 5.91
CA ILE A 66 3.69 -7.30 6.99
C ILE A 66 5.11 -6.80 6.66
N GLN A 67 5.58 -6.97 5.43
CA GLN A 67 6.89 -6.48 5.00
C GLN A 67 7.00 -4.95 5.08
N GLN A 68 5.98 -4.22 4.62
CA GLN A 68 5.94 -2.76 4.66
C GLN A 68 5.89 -2.22 6.10
N ILE A 69 5.12 -2.86 6.97
CA ILE A 69 5.03 -2.51 8.41
C ILE A 69 6.38 -2.78 9.09
N ALA A 70 6.97 -3.95 8.86
CA ALA A 70 8.27 -4.31 9.42
C ALA A 70 9.36 -3.30 9.01
N LEU A 71 9.37 -2.88 7.74
CA LEU A 71 10.30 -1.87 7.24
C LEU A 71 10.03 -0.47 7.85
N ALA A 72 8.77 -0.05 7.96
CA ALA A 72 8.43 1.24 8.59
C ALA A 72 8.88 1.30 10.06
N LEU A 73 8.84 0.15 10.75
CA LEU A 73 9.22 -0.01 12.14
C LEU A 73 10.68 -0.45 12.35
N GLU A 74 11.52 -0.39 11.31
CA GLU A 74 12.97 -0.53 11.49
C GLU A 74 13.50 0.61 12.38
N PRO A 75 14.23 0.28 13.46
CA PRO A 75 14.79 1.29 14.33
C PRO A 75 15.97 2.03 13.67
N VAL A 76 16.14 3.31 14.02
CA VAL A 76 17.05 4.22 13.30
C VAL A 76 18.53 3.90 13.48
N ASP A 77 18.89 3.20 14.56
CA ASP A 77 20.25 2.68 14.79
C ASP A 77 20.65 1.59 13.79
N ARG A 78 19.67 0.89 13.22
CA ARG A 78 19.84 -0.14 12.20
C ARG A 78 19.72 0.43 10.78
N MET A 79 18.79 1.36 10.58
CA MET A 79 18.46 1.90 9.26
C MET A 79 18.15 3.38 9.35
N SER A 80 19.01 4.22 8.74
CA SER A 80 18.79 5.67 8.75
C SER A 80 17.43 6.03 8.13
N LEU A 81 16.80 7.10 8.61
CA LEU A 81 15.46 7.50 8.17
C LEU A 81 15.35 7.66 6.65
N GLN A 82 16.32 8.30 6.00
CA GLN A 82 16.33 8.49 4.55
C GLN A 82 16.45 7.16 3.81
N TYR A 83 17.36 6.28 4.25
CA TYR A 83 17.51 4.97 3.63
C TYR A 83 16.23 4.13 3.79
N LYS A 84 15.62 4.16 4.98
CA LYS A 84 14.34 3.51 5.30
C LYS A 84 13.21 3.96 4.36
N VAL A 85 13.05 5.28 4.18
CA VAL A 85 12.03 5.85 3.27
C VAL A 85 12.21 5.38 1.83
N ARG A 86 13.44 5.47 1.29
CA ARG A 86 13.70 5.13 -0.12
C ARG A 86 13.57 3.63 -0.40
N THR A 87 14.07 2.78 0.50
CA THR A 87 13.86 1.33 0.42
C THR A 87 12.38 0.98 0.47
N TRP A 88 11.59 1.69 1.29
CA TRP A 88 10.15 1.48 1.36
C TRP A 88 9.46 1.87 0.04
N MET A 89 9.80 3.02 -0.52
CA MET A 89 9.27 3.48 -1.81
C MET A 89 9.56 2.48 -2.93
N GLU A 90 10.82 2.02 -3.04
CA GLU A 90 11.22 1.03 -4.03
C GLU A 90 10.41 -0.27 -3.93
N LEU A 91 10.27 -0.82 -2.71
CA LEU A 91 9.48 -2.04 -2.49
C LEU A 91 7.98 -1.81 -2.73
N TYR A 92 7.48 -0.60 -2.49
CA TYR A 92 6.08 -0.22 -2.67
C TYR A 92 5.67 0.01 -4.14
N GLY A 93 6.52 0.62 -4.96
CA GLY A 93 6.09 1.13 -6.28
C GLY A 93 6.90 0.69 -7.48
N ASN A 94 8.09 0.10 -7.30
CA ASN A 94 8.97 -0.18 -8.41
C ASN A 94 8.99 -1.65 -8.79
N SER A 95 8.96 -1.92 -10.10
CA SER A 95 9.27 -3.23 -10.69
C SER A 95 10.73 -3.63 -10.44
N LEU A 96 11.65 -2.67 -10.48
CA LEU A 96 13.07 -2.86 -10.21
C LEU A 96 13.52 -2.06 -8.99
N VAL A 97 14.40 -2.64 -8.19
CA VAL A 97 14.96 -2.04 -6.98
C VAL A 97 16.49 -2.02 -7.04
N LYS A 98 17.12 -1.23 -6.19
CA LYS A 98 18.58 -1.25 -6.06
C LYS A 98 19.06 -2.57 -5.44
N PRO A 99 20.31 -2.99 -5.73
CA PRO A 99 20.93 -4.16 -5.08
C PRO A 99 20.86 -4.14 -3.54
N ASN A 100 21.00 -2.97 -2.93
CA ASN A 100 20.89 -2.81 -1.47
C ASN A 100 19.46 -3.05 -0.96
N THR A 101 18.45 -2.59 -1.69
CA THR A 101 17.03 -2.85 -1.37
C THR A 101 16.70 -4.34 -1.51
N ASN A 102 17.21 -5.00 -2.57
CA ASN A 102 17.06 -6.45 -2.73
C ASN A 102 17.75 -7.22 -1.59
N SER A 103 18.99 -6.83 -1.25
CA SER A 103 19.74 -7.40 -0.13
C SER A 103 19.02 -7.23 1.21
N TYR A 104 18.39 -6.07 1.43
CA TYR A 104 17.52 -5.84 2.58
C TYR A 104 16.32 -6.79 2.57
N LEU A 105 15.60 -6.91 1.45
CA LEU A 105 14.45 -7.79 1.32
C LEU A 105 14.82 -9.24 1.66
N ILE A 106 15.89 -9.77 1.10
CA ILE A 106 16.37 -11.14 1.37
C ILE A 106 16.63 -11.36 2.86
N LYS A 107 17.36 -10.45 3.52
CA LYS A 107 17.65 -10.54 4.96
C LYS A 107 16.38 -10.42 5.81
N LYS A 108 15.52 -9.46 5.47
CA LYS A 108 14.26 -9.22 6.17
C LYS A 108 13.31 -10.41 6.03
N SER A 109 13.24 -11.03 4.85
CA SER A 109 12.44 -12.23 4.61
C SER A 109 12.85 -13.40 5.50
N ALA A 110 14.14 -13.55 5.84
CA ALA A 110 14.57 -14.56 6.81
C ALA A 110 13.95 -14.33 8.20
N GLN A 111 13.94 -13.09 8.68
CA GLN A 111 13.28 -12.73 9.95
C GLN A 111 11.76 -12.85 9.87
N LEU A 112 11.15 -12.48 8.73
CA LEU A 112 9.70 -12.57 8.54
C LEU A 112 9.19 -14.03 8.53
N ILE A 113 10.00 -14.98 8.06
CA ILE A 113 9.70 -16.43 8.18
C ILE A 113 9.60 -16.82 9.65
N ASP A 114 10.54 -16.38 10.48
CA ASP A 114 10.49 -16.68 11.92
C ASP A 114 9.30 -15.99 12.58
N ILE A 115 9.00 -14.74 12.23
CA ILE A 115 7.84 -13.98 12.75
C ILE A 115 6.50 -14.67 12.42
N ILE A 116 6.34 -15.26 11.23
CA ILE A 116 5.07 -15.92 10.85
C ILE A 116 4.94 -17.34 11.43
N THR A 117 6.04 -17.98 11.81
CA THR A 117 6.08 -19.38 12.28
C THR A 117 6.27 -19.53 13.80
N ASP A 118 6.96 -18.61 14.46
CA ASP A 118 7.28 -18.64 15.90
C ASP A 118 6.71 -17.41 16.62
N GLU A 119 5.82 -17.69 17.57
CA GLU A 119 5.15 -16.69 18.41
C GLU A 119 6.13 -15.89 19.29
N THR A 120 7.20 -16.53 19.79
CA THR A 120 8.22 -15.86 20.61
C THR A 120 9.03 -14.89 19.75
N ALA A 121 9.39 -15.32 18.53
CA ALA A 121 10.08 -14.47 17.56
C ALA A 121 9.20 -13.28 17.13
N ARG A 122 7.89 -13.51 16.89
CA ARG A 122 6.92 -12.46 16.61
C ARG A 122 6.84 -11.42 17.73
N GLN A 123 6.64 -11.87 18.97
CA GLN A 123 6.53 -10.96 20.13
C GLN A 123 7.81 -10.16 20.35
N HIS A 124 8.98 -10.75 20.09
CA HIS A 124 10.25 -10.06 20.23
C HIS A 124 10.52 -9.07 19.10
N CYS A 125 10.29 -9.48 17.84
CA CYS A 125 10.72 -8.73 16.66
C CYS A 125 9.67 -7.76 16.12
N LEU A 126 8.38 -8.12 16.17
CA LEU A 126 7.29 -7.33 15.59
C LEU A 126 5.98 -7.46 16.39
N PRO A 127 5.98 -7.07 17.69
CA PRO A 127 4.87 -7.30 18.62
C PRO A 127 3.55 -6.64 18.22
N ILE A 128 3.60 -5.61 17.36
CA ILE A 128 2.41 -4.88 16.90
C ILE A 128 1.47 -5.77 16.07
N ILE A 129 1.98 -6.77 15.34
CA ILE A 129 1.21 -7.58 14.40
C ILE A 129 0.64 -8.83 15.09
N GLN A 130 -0.68 -8.97 15.15
CA GLN A 130 -1.39 -10.16 15.63
C GLN A 130 -1.82 -11.07 14.46
N LEU A 131 -1.59 -12.37 14.61
CA LEU A 131 -1.76 -13.40 13.56
C LEU A 131 -2.67 -14.56 14.01
N ASP A 132 -3.21 -14.49 15.22
CA ASP A 132 -4.03 -15.52 15.87
C ASP A 132 -5.31 -15.83 15.11
N ALA A 133 -5.87 -14.83 14.43
CA ALA A 133 -7.10 -14.99 13.66
C ALA A 133 -6.87 -15.75 12.34
N LEU A 134 -5.67 -15.70 11.74
CA LEU A 134 -5.39 -16.30 10.44
C LEU A 134 -5.44 -17.84 10.46
N LYS A 135 -5.99 -18.44 9.40
CA LYS A 135 -5.98 -19.90 9.26
C LYS A 135 -4.56 -20.39 8.98
N TYR A 136 -4.23 -21.62 9.41
CA TYR A 136 -2.92 -22.24 9.16
C TYR A 136 -2.52 -22.18 7.67
N LYS A 137 -3.43 -22.54 6.75
CA LYS A 137 -3.18 -22.46 5.31
C LYS A 137 -2.80 -21.05 4.82
N GLU A 138 -3.35 -20.01 5.44
CA GLU A 138 -3.01 -18.62 5.10
C GLU A 138 -1.61 -18.27 5.62
N ARG A 139 -1.26 -18.68 6.84
CA ARG A 139 0.09 -18.53 7.40
C ARG A 139 1.15 -19.29 6.58
N ASP A 140 0.86 -20.53 6.19
CA ASP A 140 1.75 -21.35 5.34
C ASP A 140 1.98 -20.70 3.96
N THR A 141 0.94 -20.05 3.42
CA THR A 141 1.04 -19.31 2.16
C THR A 141 1.95 -18.08 2.32
N ILE A 142 1.77 -17.32 3.40
CA ILE A 142 2.64 -16.17 3.73
C ILE A 142 4.09 -16.63 3.93
N GLU A 143 4.32 -17.71 4.66
CA GLU A 143 5.64 -18.30 4.86
C GLU A 143 6.28 -18.71 3.53
N THR A 144 5.50 -19.32 2.62
CA THR A 144 5.97 -19.69 1.27
C THR A 144 6.38 -18.47 0.46
N ILE A 145 5.64 -17.37 0.55
CA ILE A 145 5.99 -16.10 -0.11
C ILE A 145 7.30 -15.55 0.46
N PHE A 146 7.49 -15.55 1.78
CA PHE A 146 8.75 -15.09 2.38
C PHE A 146 9.94 -16.00 2.04
N LYS A 147 9.74 -17.32 1.96
CA LYS A 147 10.75 -18.27 1.46
C LYS A 147 11.14 -17.98 0.01
N TYR A 148 10.17 -17.64 -0.83
CA TYR A 148 10.43 -17.18 -2.19
C TYR A 148 11.30 -15.91 -2.17
N TRP A 149 10.86 -14.86 -1.47
CA TRP A 149 11.60 -13.60 -1.35
C TRP A 149 13.03 -13.74 -0.78
N LYS A 150 13.27 -14.74 0.06
CA LYS A 150 14.60 -15.05 0.61
C LYS A 150 15.51 -15.76 -0.40
N ASN A 151 14.96 -16.69 -1.18
CA ASN A 151 15.74 -17.66 -1.97
C ASN A 151 15.76 -17.35 -3.48
N ASN A 152 15.37 -16.14 -3.87
CA ASN A 152 15.06 -15.81 -5.25
C ASN A 152 16.19 -16.10 -6.25
N ASN A 153 15.83 -16.71 -7.37
CA ASN A 153 16.78 -17.05 -8.43
C ASN A 153 16.16 -17.14 -9.86
N GLY A 154 15.12 -16.35 -10.20
CA GLY A 154 14.62 -16.38 -11.59
C GLY A 154 13.38 -15.56 -11.96
N PHE A 155 13.16 -14.38 -11.38
CA PHE A 155 11.99 -13.54 -11.71
C PHE A 155 12.34 -12.45 -12.71
N ASN A 156 11.95 -12.62 -13.98
CA ASN A 156 12.09 -11.55 -14.99
C ASN A 156 10.86 -10.64 -14.97
N ILE A 157 10.84 -9.73 -13.99
CA ILE A 157 9.74 -8.78 -13.82
C ILE A 157 9.59 -7.83 -15.02
N THR A 158 10.69 -7.44 -15.67
CA THR A 158 10.67 -6.56 -16.84
C THR A 158 9.90 -7.19 -18.00
N MET A 159 10.15 -8.48 -18.28
CA MET A 159 9.41 -9.23 -19.29
C MET A 159 7.93 -9.38 -18.91
N MET A 160 7.62 -9.65 -17.65
CA MET A 160 6.22 -9.82 -17.20
C MET A 160 5.44 -8.50 -17.27
N TRP A 161 6.08 -7.39 -16.89
CA TRP A 161 5.51 -6.04 -17.05
C TRP A 161 5.21 -5.76 -18.53
N ASP A 162 6.21 -5.92 -19.41
CA ASP A 162 6.06 -5.67 -20.84
C ASP A 162 4.95 -6.54 -21.46
N LYS A 163 4.91 -7.83 -21.12
CA LYS A 163 3.84 -8.74 -21.56
C LYS A 163 2.46 -8.23 -21.16
N ARG A 164 2.28 -7.72 -19.94
CA ARG A 164 0.98 -7.17 -19.50
C ARG A 164 0.64 -5.86 -20.23
N VAL A 165 1.62 -4.98 -20.45
CA VAL A 165 1.41 -3.74 -21.22
C VAL A 165 1.02 -4.06 -22.67
N ARG A 166 1.72 -5.00 -23.34
CA ARG A 166 1.36 -5.47 -24.68
C ARG A 166 -0.04 -6.05 -24.74
N ASN A 167 -0.38 -6.93 -23.81
CA ASN A 167 -1.71 -7.54 -23.75
C ASN A 167 -2.81 -6.49 -23.54
N TYR A 168 -2.56 -5.48 -22.70
CA TYR A 168 -3.52 -4.42 -22.42
C TYR A 168 -3.71 -3.45 -23.61
N LEU A 169 -2.62 -3.04 -24.25
CA LEU A 169 -2.67 -2.05 -25.34
C LEU A 169 -3.04 -2.68 -26.69
N GLY A 170 -2.75 -3.96 -26.89
CA GLY A 170 -2.97 -4.67 -28.15
C GLY A 170 -2.25 -3.96 -29.30
N THR A 171 -2.99 -3.67 -30.36
CA THR A 171 -2.47 -2.97 -31.56
C THR A 171 -1.93 -1.56 -31.28
N ARG A 172 -2.29 -0.95 -30.14
CA ARG A 172 -1.81 0.39 -29.75
C ARG A 172 -0.44 0.36 -29.08
N TYR A 173 0.15 -0.80 -28.83
CA TYR A 173 1.41 -0.93 -28.11
C TYR A 173 2.57 -0.19 -28.80
N ASP A 174 2.64 -0.24 -30.14
CA ASP A 174 3.68 0.45 -30.91
C ASP A 174 3.56 1.99 -30.82
N HIS A 175 2.38 2.48 -30.42
CA HIS A 175 2.08 3.88 -30.15
C HIS A 175 1.82 4.16 -28.66
N ARG A 176 2.35 3.32 -27.76
CA ARG A 176 2.04 3.37 -26.32
C ARG A 176 2.31 4.72 -25.67
N ASN A 177 3.34 5.45 -26.09
CA ASN A 177 3.65 6.77 -25.53
C ASN A 177 2.51 7.76 -25.75
N ASN A 178 1.83 7.71 -26.90
CA ASN A 178 0.66 8.55 -27.16
C ASN A 178 -0.53 8.15 -26.26
N VAL A 179 -0.67 6.86 -25.95
CA VAL A 179 -1.70 6.38 -25.02
C VAL A 179 -1.38 6.82 -23.58
N PHE A 180 -0.11 6.76 -23.16
CA PHE A 180 0.32 7.19 -21.83
C PHE A 180 0.11 8.69 -21.62
N ASP A 181 0.49 9.50 -22.62
CA ASP A 181 0.27 10.94 -22.65
C ASP A 181 -1.23 11.28 -22.58
N TRP A 182 -2.06 10.57 -23.37
CA TRP A 182 -3.51 10.73 -23.33
C TRP A 182 -4.10 10.36 -21.97
N ASP A 183 -3.72 9.22 -21.40
CA ASP A 183 -4.18 8.76 -20.09
C ASP A 183 -3.85 9.78 -18.99
N LEU A 184 -2.66 10.38 -19.03
CA LEU A 184 -2.24 11.41 -18.08
C LEU A 184 -3.02 12.70 -18.26
N HIS A 185 -2.94 13.29 -19.45
CA HIS A 185 -3.46 14.63 -19.68
C HIS A 185 -4.99 14.66 -19.78
N MET A 186 -5.61 13.61 -20.33
CA MET A 186 -7.05 13.56 -20.57
C MET A 186 -7.85 12.87 -19.47
N ALA A 187 -7.21 12.13 -18.57
CA ALA A 187 -7.87 11.58 -17.38
C ALA A 187 -7.31 12.20 -16.09
N LEU A 188 -6.04 11.93 -15.75
CA LEU A 188 -5.49 12.30 -14.44
C LEU A 188 -5.41 13.81 -14.21
N HIS A 189 -4.94 14.60 -15.18
CA HIS A 189 -4.76 16.05 -15.00
C HIS A 189 -6.07 16.84 -14.90
N TYR A 190 -7.21 16.27 -15.35
CA TYR A 190 -8.54 16.86 -15.15
C TYR A 190 -9.09 16.61 -13.74
N ILE A 191 -8.51 15.66 -13.00
CA ILE A 191 -8.89 15.36 -11.63
C ILE A 191 -8.11 16.28 -10.70
N ASP A 192 -8.80 16.90 -9.76
CA ASP A 192 -8.16 17.73 -8.73
C ASP A 192 -7.13 16.92 -7.93
N GLY A 193 -5.90 17.43 -7.86
CA GLY A 193 -4.71 16.77 -7.32
C GLY A 193 -3.95 15.88 -8.33
N GLY A 194 -4.56 15.44 -9.43
CA GLY A 194 -3.90 14.56 -10.41
C GLY A 194 -2.86 15.27 -11.27
N ASN A 195 -2.96 16.59 -11.43
CA ASN A 195 -1.96 17.45 -12.10
C ASN A 195 -0.60 17.53 -11.36
N ARG A 196 -0.47 16.88 -10.20
CA ARG A 196 0.79 16.74 -9.45
C ARG A 196 1.75 15.72 -10.06
N ILE A 197 1.22 14.77 -10.82
CA ILE A 197 2.02 13.74 -11.48
C ILE A 197 2.57 14.35 -12.77
N THR A 198 3.89 14.46 -12.87
CA THR A 198 4.53 15.01 -14.08
C THR A 198 4.47 14.01 -15.24
N ASN A 199 4.57 14.51 -16.48
CA ASN A 199 4.62 13.65 -17.67
C ASN A 199 5.78 12.66 -17.60
N GLN A 200 6.95 13.14 -17.18
CA GLN A 200 8.14 12.30 -17.05
C GLN A 200 7.94 11.15 -16.05
N GLU A 201 7.35 11.40 -14.87
CA GLU A 201 7.09 10.35 -13.87
C GLU A 201 6.12 9.31 -14.40
N TYR A 202 5.01 9.76 -14.98
CA TYR A 202 3.96 8.85 -15.42
C TYR A 202 4.38 8.01 -16.62
N THR A 203 4.97 8.63 -17.66
CA THR A 203 5.44 7.92 -18.85
C THR A 203 6.54 6.93 -18.50
N TYR A 204 7.51 7.35 -17.68
CA TYR A 204 8.60 6.45 -17.28
C TYR A 204 8.07 5.26 -16.48
N TRP A 205 7.17 5.48 -15.53
CA TRP A 205 6.53 4.39 -14.80
C TRP A 205 5.69 3.48 -15.71
N ARG A 206 4.88 4.02 -16.62
CA ARG A 206 4.07 3.23 -17.55
C ARG A 206 4.91 2.36 -18.49
N ASP A 207 6.09 2.85 -18.89
CA ASP A 207 6.99 2.12 -19.77
C ASP A 207 7.81 1.05 -19.02
N THR A 208 8.24 1.34 -17.79
CA THR A 208 9.24 0.51 -17.07
C THR A 208 8.73 -0.23 -15.84
N GLY A 209 7.62 0.24 -15.25
CA GLY A 209 7.14 -0.18 -13.93
C GLY A 209 7.91 0.41 -12.75
N VAL A 210 8.86 1.33 -12.98
CA VAL A 210 9.64 1.99 -11.93
C VAL A 210 9.04 3.37 -11.65
N ALA A 211 8.45 3.56 -10.46
CA ALA A 211 7.79 4.80 -10.08
C ALA A 211 8.73 5.81 -9.40
N TYR A 212 9.68 5.32 -8.61
CA TYR A 212 10.55 6.13 -7.77
C TYR A 212 12.01 5.96 -8.20
N THR A 213 12.64 7.06 -8.65
CA THR A 213 14.05 7.08 -9.08
C THR A 213 14.86 8.09 -8.28
N PHE A 214 16.12 7.72 -7.99
CA PHE A 214 17.06 8.50 -7.17
C PHE A 214 18.45 8.59 -7.86
N LEU A 215 19.20 9.67 -7.63
CA LEU A 215 20.44 9.97 -8.38
C LEU A 215 21.58 9.00 -8.10
N GLU A 216 21.56 8.34 -6.94
CA GLU A 216 22.76 7.70 -6.40
C GLU A 216 23.04 6.32 -6.99
N THR A 217 22.02 5.61 -7.49
CA THR A 217 22.20 4.23 -8.00
C THR A 217 21.00 3.78 -8.84
N ASP A 218 21.30 3.01 -9.90
CA ASP A 218 20.30 2.40 -10.78
C ASP A 218 19.56 1.22 -10.12
N CYS A 219 18.30 1.06 -10.50
CA CYS A 219 17.47 -0.08 -10.12
C CYS A 219 17.72 -1.25 -11.06
N THR A 220 18.47 -2.26 -10.60
CA THR A 220 18.87 -3.41 -11.43
C THR A 220 18.21 -4.73 -11.05
N GLU A 221 17.72 -4.84 -9.83
CA GLU A 221 17.23 -6.10 -9.26
C GLU A 221 15.70 -6.21 -9.35
N PRO A 222 15.13 -7.39 -9.62
CA PRO A 222 13.68 -7.57 -9.59
C PRO A 222 13.08 -7.29 -8.21
N ASN A 223 11.97 -6.57 -8.16
CA ASN A 223 11.17 -6.47 -6.96
C ASN A 223 10.28 -7.72 -6.80
N TYR A 224 10.75 -8.67 -6.00
CA TYR A 224 10.05 -9.93 -5.78
C TYR A 224 8.72 -9.78 -5.02
N THR A 225 8.45 -8.63 -4.39
CA THR A 225 7.15 -8.38 -3.74
C THR A 225 5.99 -8.23 -4.72
N PHE A 226 6.28 -8.12 -6.02
CA PHE A 226 5.31 -8.11 -7.11
C PHE A 226 5.11 -9.47 -7.78
N ALA A 227 5.78 -10.51 -7.32
CA ALA A 227 5.58 -11.87 -7.82
C ALA A 227 4.21 -12.41 -7.42
N LEU A 228 3.52 -13.08 -8.35
CA LEU A 228 2.25 -13.76 -8.12
C LEU A 228 2.31 -15.22 -8.58
N ALA A 229 1.35 -16.02 -8.09
CA ALA A 229 1.11 -17.39 -8.52
C ALA A 229 2.36 -18.26 -8.34
N LEU A 230 2.84 -18.30 -7.09
CA LEU A 230 4.01 -19.08 -6.71
C LEU A 230 3.71 -20.58 -6.84
N LEU A 231 4.43 -21.26 -7.74
CA LEU A 231 4.40 -22.71 -7.88
C LEU A 231 5.59 -23.32 -7.17
N LYS A 232 5.31 -24.31 -6.32
CA LYS A 232 6.32 -25.09 -5.61
C LYS A 232 6.57 -26.40 -6.35
N ASP A 233 7.82 -26.62 -6.74
CA ASP A 233 8.32 -27.85 -7.34
C ASP A 233 9.50 -28.36 -6.50
N GLY A 234 9.23 -29.33 -5.62
CA GLY A 234 10.17 -29.73 -4.56
C GLY A 234 10.52 -28.55 -3.65
N ASP A 235 11.80 -28.20 -3.58
CA ASP A 235 12.32 -27.04 -2.81
C ASP A 235 12.34 -25.73 -3.61
N LYS A 236 12.10 -25.78 -4.93
CA LYS A 236 12.11 -24.60 -5.78
C LYS A 236 10.73 -23.93 -5.78
N ILE A 237 10.70 -22.60 -5.65
CA ILE A 237 9.49 -21.80 -5.77
C ILE A 237 9.66 -20.84 -6.95
N THR A 238 8.72 -20.85 -7.90
CA THR A 238 8.77 -20.02 -9.12
C THR A 238 7.53 -19.15 -9.22
N ALA A 239 7.72 -17.86 -9.52
CA ALA A 239 6.62 -16.94 -9.80
C ALA A 239 6.19 -17.02 -11.26
N MET A 240 4.88 -17.01 -11.49
CA MET A 240 4.31 -17.19 -12.83
C MET A 240 3.77 -15.88 -13.43
N ASP A 241 3.47 -14.88 -12.60
CA ASP A 241 2.89 -13.62 -13.08
C ASP A 241 3.33 -12.41 -12.24
N TYR A 242 2.99 -11.22 -12.72
CA TYR A 242 3.19 -9.93 -12.07
C TYR A 242 1.89 -9.43 -11.42
N PHE A 243 1.97 -9.06 -10.14
CA PHE A 243 0.80 -8.70 -9.30
C PHE A 243 0.39 -7.22 -9.36
N GLY A 244 1.20 -6.33 -9.93
CA GLY A 244 0.94 -4.89 -9.84
C GLY A 244 -0.02 -4.31 -10.87
N ASP A 245 -0.30 -3.01 -10.71
CA ASP A 245 -1.05 -2.21 -11.69
C ASP A 245 -0.09 -1.70 -12.79
N ILE A 246 -0.64 -1.42 -13.97
CA ILE A 246 0.11 -0.93 -15.15
C ILE A 246 -0.53 0.34 -15.75
N ILE A 247 -1.56 0.89 -15.08
CA ILE A 247 -2.37 2.02 -15.53
C ILE A 247 -2.40 3.12 -14.47
N ASN A 248 -2.79 2.77 -13.25
CA ASN A 248 -2.81 3.71 -12.13
C ASN A 248 -1.53 3.50 -11.34
N GLY A 249 -0.64 4.49 -11.31
CA GLY A 249 0.61 4.38 -10.56
C GLY A 249 0.40 4.48 -9.05
N PRO A 250 1.44 4.26 -8.24
CA PRO A 250 1.36 4.30 -6.77
C PRO A 250 1.21 5.72 -6.19
N PHE A 251 1.09 6.73 -7.06
CA PHE A 251 1.09 8.16 -6.72
C PHE A 251 -0.09 8.60 -5.82
N PRO A 252 -1.34 8.13 -6.01
CA PRO A 252 -2.49 8.62 -5.24
C PRO A 252 -2.37 8.46 -3.72
N SER A 253 -1.66 7.44 -3.26
CA SER A 253 -1.56 7.11 -1.83
C SER A 253 -0.73 8.11 -1.03
N PHE A 254 0.36 8.63 -1.60
CA PHE A 254 1.35 9.45 -0.87
C PHE A 254 1.88 10.67 -1.63
N GLY A 255 1.61 10.77 -2.93
CA GLY A 255 2.33 11.69 -3.83
C GLY A 255 1.47 12.79 -4.44
N LEU A 256 0.25 13.02 -3.95
CA LEU A 256 -0.65 14.07 -4.47
C LEU A 256 -0.84 15.26 -3.54
N ASP A 257 -0.59 15.08 -2.24
CA ASP A 257 -0.80 16.11 -1.22
C ASP A 257 0.35 16.07 -0.20
N CYS A 258 0.56 17.16 0.55
CA CYS A 258 1.59 17.24 1.58
C CYS A 258 1.27 18.37 2.58
N GLU A 259 1.40 18.11 3.90
CA GLU A 259 1.19 19.18 4.92
C GLU A 259 2.23 20.32 4.83
N ASP A 260 3.31 20.17 4.05
CA ASP A 260 4.27 21.25 3.84
C ASP A 260 3.91 22.03 2.55
N ASP A 261 3.30 23.21 2.69
CA ASP A 261 2.79 24.03 1.57
C ASP A 261 3.86 24.35 0.50
N ASP A 262 5.15 24.41 0.88
CA ASP A 262 6.23 24.65 -0.07
C ASP A 262 6.41 23.53 -1.09
N MET A 263 6.03 22.30 -0.72
CA MET A 263 6.03 21.14 -1.60
C MET A 263 4.91 21.19 -2.65
N LEU A 264 3.84 21.95 -2.38
CA LEU A 264 2.66 22.07 -3.23
C LEU A 264 2.72 23.25 -4.21
N LYS A 265 3.84 23.95 -4.30
CA LYS A 265 4.01 25.10 -5.19
C LYS A 265 3.99 24.69 -6.67
N MET A 266 3.37 25.55 -7.48
CA MET A 266 3.31 25.43 -8.94
C MET A 266 4.11 26.58 -9.58
N GLY A 267 4.79 26.32 -10.68
CA GLY A 267 5.43 27.32 -11.54
C GLY A 267 5.11 27.04 -13.00
N ASN A 268 4.69 28.04 -13.77
CA ASN A 268 4.25 27.87 -15.17
C ASN A 268 3.22 26.73 -15.35
N MET A 269 2.26 26.63 -14.42
CA MET A 269 1.23 25.56 -14.39
C MET A 269 1.78 24.12 -14.24
N GLN A 270 3.06 23.97 -13.87
CA GLN A 270 3.69 22.69 -13.57
C GLN A 270 4.07 22.61 -12.09
N PRO A 271 4.05 21.43 -11.47
CA PRO A 271 4.48 21.29 -10.09
C PRO A 271 5.99 21.51 -9.98
N LEU A 272 6.41 22.31 -9.00
CA LEU A 272 7.84 22.54 -8.74
C LEU A 272 8.52 21.32 -8.11
N LYS A 273 7.73 20.48 -7.44
CA LYS A 273 8.14 19.22 -6.81
C LYS A 273 7.41 18.07 -7.47
N ARG A 274 8.12 16.97 -7.67
CA ARG A 274 7.58 15.75 -8.28
C ARG A 274 6.70 15.00 -7.27
N SER A 275 5.82 14.15 -7.78
CA SER A 275 5.04 13.22 -6.92
C SER A 275 5.94 12.31 -6.08
N VAL A 276 7.10 11.92 -6.62
CA VAL A 276 8.18 11.23 -5.90
C VAL A 276 8.67 12.04 -4.69
N ASP A 277 8.89 13.35 -4.84
CA ASP A 277 9.41 14.20 -3.77
C ASP A 277 8.36 14.40 -2.66
N LEU A 278 7.09 14.51 -3.03
CA LEU A 278 5.96 14.55 -2.08
C LEU A 278 5.88 13.24 -1.29
N THR A 279 6.00 12.11 -1.98
CA THR A 279 6.00 10.77 -1.37
C THR A 279 7.15 10.61 -0.38
N GLU A 280 8.37 10.99 -0.77
CA GLU A 280 9.55 10.95 0.11
C GLU A 280 9.34 11.84 1.34
N ARG A 281 8.81 13.07 1.16
CA ARG A 281 8.54 13.99 2.28
C ARG A 281 7.48 13.44 3.24
N ASN A 282 6.38 12.91 2.73
CA ASN A 282 5.30 12.37 3.54
C ASN A 282 5.73 11.12 4.30
N LEU A 283 6.42 10.18 3.67
CA LEU A 283 6.95 8.99 4.35
C LEU A 283 8.03 9.35 5.36
N THR A 284 8.88 10.35 5.08
CA THR A 284 9.84 10.87 6.06
C THR A 284 9.12 11.40 7.29
N ARG A 285 8.06 12.18 7.12
CA ARG A 285 7.20 12.64 8.22
C ARG A 285 6.61 11.45 8.97
N MET A 286 5.94 10.54 8.28
CA MET A 286 5.27 9.38 8.90
C MET A 286 6.24 8.56 9.74
N PHE A 287 7.39 8.17 9.19
CA PHE A 287 8.36 7.33 9.88
C PHE A 287 9.00 8.06 11.07
N TYR A 288 9.28 9.36 10.94
CA TYR A 288 9.75 10.16 12.06
C TYR A 288 8.70 10.24 13.18
N GLU A 289 7.45 10.54 12.84
CA GLU A 289 6.36 10.69 13.81
C GLU A 289 6.02 9.36 14.49
N ILE A 290 6.08 8.24 13.75
CA ILE A 290 5.88 6.90 14.30
C ILE A 290 6.89 6.62 15.42
N GLU A 291 8.15 6.99 15.24
CA GLU A 291 9.21 6.70 16.21
C GLU A 291 9.26 7.71 17.36
N ASN A 292 9.10 9.00 17.05
CA ASN A 292 9.38 10.08 18.00
C ASN A 292 8.14 10.60 18.72
N GLN A 293 6.93 10.26 18.25
CA GLN A 293 5.66 10.70 18.83
C GLN A 293 5.54 12.22 18.96
N LYS A 294 6.09 12.92 17.97
CA LYS A 294 6.14 14.38 17.88
C LYS A 294 6.03 14.80 16.42
N PRO A 295 5.45 15.98 16.15
CA PRO A 295 5.34 16.48 14.78
C PRO A 295 6.70 16.63 14.12
N TYR A 296 6.83 16.14 12.89
CA TYR A 296 8.04 16.33 12.10
C TYR A 296 8.14 17.78 11.61
N LYS A 297 9.33 18.38 11.72
CA LYS A 297 9.65 19.67 11.11
C LYS A 297 10.84 19.47 10.19
N HIS A 298 10.61 19.65 8.89
CA HIS A 298 11.69 19.52 7.92
C HIS A 298 12.76 20.60 8.12
N LYS A 299 14.03 20.21 8.01
CA LYS A 299 15.18 21.11 8.08
C LYS A 299 15.88 21.13 6.72
N GLY A 300 16.08 22.32 6.16
CA GLY A 300 16.70 22.51 4.86
C GLY A 300 15.69 22.77 3.75
N LYS A 301 16.20 22.91 2.53
CA LYS A 301 15.39 22.97 1.31
C LYS A 301 15.42 21.59 0.66
N THR A 302 14.28 21.09 0.18
CA THR A 302 14.29 19.99 -0.77
C THR A 302 14.85 20.50 -2.09
N ASP A 303 15.74 19.76 -2.73
CA ASP A 303 16.21 20.08 -4.07
C ASP A 303 15.09 19.87 -5.12
N ASN A 304 15.09 20.66 -6.18
CA ASN A 304 14.18 20.45 -7.32
C ASN A 304 14.88 19.49 -8.29
N LEU A 305 14.80 18.20 -8.01
CA LEU A 305 15.40 17.18 -8.88
C LEU A 305 14.43 16.84 -10.02
N GLY A 306 14.97 16.65 -11.23
CA GLY A 306 14.22 16.11 -12.37
C GLY A 306 14.00 14.60 -12.24
N VAL A 307 13.14 14.02 -13.08
CA VAL A 307 13.03 12.55 -13.18
C VAL A 307 14.30 11.99 -13.77
N ILE A 308 14.82 10.96 -13.14
CA ILE A 308 16.00 10.25 -13.62
C ILE A 308 15.50 9.09 -14.46
N ILE A 309 15.91 9.09 -15.72
CA ILE A 309 15.57 8.06 -16.69
C ILE A 309 16.78 7.17 -16.83
N THR A 310 16.66 5.93 -16.38
CA THR A 310 17.69 4.89 -16.57
C THR A 310 17.22 3.91 -17.63
N GLU A 311 18.13 3.45 -18.48
CA GLU A 311 17.83 2.33 -19.38
C GLU A 311 17.51 1.10 -18.55
N LEU A 312 16.46 0.36 -18.96
CA LEU A 312 16.10 -0.87 -18.29
C LEU A 312 17.23 -1.89 -18.49
N PRO A 313 17.73 -2.53 -17.41
CA PRO A 313 18.70 -3.61 -17.56
C PRO A 313 18.06 -4.74 -18.39
N ASN A 314 18.84 -5.31 -19.30
CA ASN A 314 18.44 -6.53 -19.98
C ASN A 314 18.56 -7.71 -19.01
N VAL A 315 17.54 -7.90 -18.17
CA VAL A 315 17.47 -8.98 -17.18
C VAL A 315 17.36 -10.30 -17.94
N LYS A 316 18.51 -10.92 -18.25
CA LYS A 316 18.54 -12.29 -18.76
C LYS A 316 18.08 -13.21 -17.64
N ILE A 317 17.11 -14.09 -17.92
CA ILE A 317 16.80 -15.21 -17.03
C ILE A 317 18.08 -16.03 -16.97
N GLN A 318 18.84 -15.94 -15.88
CA GLN A 318 19.93 -16.87 -15.67
C GLN A 318 19.28 -18.25 -15.46
N GLU A 319 19.55 -19.20 -16.35
CA GLU A 319 19.38 -20.60 -16.02
C GLU A 319 20.25 -20.86 -14.79
N VAL A 320 19.60 -21.09 -13.66
CA VAL A 320 20.30 -21.37 -12.41
C VAL A 320 21.14 -22.62 -12.64
N GLN A 321 22.46 -22.45 -12.73
CA GLN A 321 23.37 -23.55 -12.49
C GLN A 321 23.07 -24.02 -11.06
N THR A 322 22.65 -25.27 -10.92
CA THR A 322 22.29 -25.98 -9.69
C THR A 322 23.42 -26.01 -8.64
N SER A 323 24.56 -25.39 -8.94
CA SER A 323 25.79 -25.35 -8.13
C SER A 323 26.07 -24.01 -7.46
N SER A 324 25.24 -22.97 -7.62
CA SER A 324 25.44 -21.73 -6.86
C SER A 324 25.15 -21.97 -5.39
N SER A 325 26.19 -21.94 -4.56
CA SER A 325 26.13 -22.13 -3.13
C SER A 325 25.12 -21.15 -2.55
N GLN A 326 23.95 -21.64 -2.09
CA GLN A 326 22.98 -20.77 -1.42
C GLN A 326 23.68 -20.11 -0.25
N VAL A 327 23.87 -18.79 -0.33
CA VAL A 327 24.41 -18.02 0.80
C VAL A 327 23.46 -18.26 1.96
N LYS A 328 23.95 -18.87 3.04
CA LYS A 328 23.15 -19.16 4.22
C LYS A 328 22.81 -17.83 4.91
N VAL A 329 21.72 -17.20 4.49
CA VAL A 329 21.20 -15.99 5.12
C VAL A 329 20.62 -16.38 6.47
N MET A 330 21.34 -16.03 7.53
CA MET A 330 20.89 -16.19 8.91
C MET A 330 19.86 -15.12 9.25
N SER A 331 18.86 -15.53 10.01
CA SER A 331 17.87 -14.60 10.55
C SER A 331 18.49 -13.82 11.71
N GLU A 332 18.26 -12.51 11.75
CA GLU A 332 18.66 -11.64 12.85
C GLU A 332 17.40 -11.29 13.64
N HIS A 333 17.41 -11.50 14.96
CA HIS A 333 16.29 -11.17 15.84
C HIS A 333 16.61 -9.89 16.61
N TYR A 334 15.78 -8.87 16.44
CA TYR A 334 15.87 -7.59 17.13
C TYR A 334 14.49 -6.96 17.17
N SER A 335 14.23 -6.17 18.21
CA SER A 335 12.93 -5.53 18.39
C SER A 335 12.72 -4.37 17.42
N SER A 336 11.52 -4.28 16.87
CA SER A 336 11.05 -3.12 16.12
C SER A 336 10.91 -1.88 17.00
N ILE A 337 10.70 -0.72 16.38
CA ILE A 337 10.24 0.49 17.08
C ILE A 337 9.03 0.15 17.95
N ASN A 338 9.03 0.64 19.19
CA ASN A 338 7.99 0.37 20.16
C ASN A 338 6.69 1.14 19.83
N VAL A 339 5.62 0.40 19.62
CA VAL A 339 4.26 0.89 19.37
C VAL A 339 3.26 0.06 20.19
N ASN A 340 3.47 -0.01 21.51
CA ASN A 340 2.69 -0.87 22.41
C ASN A 340 1.21 -0.47 22.56
N ASP A 341 0.88 0.76 22.21
CA ASP A 341 -0.48 1.32 22.21
C ASP A 341 -1.31 0.89 20.99
N VAL A 342 -0.73 0.15 20.04
CA VAL A 342 -1.43 -0.31 18.83
C VAL A 342 -1.33 -1.83 18.66
N GLU A 343 -2.38 -2.45 18.13
CA GLU A 343 -2.38 -3.82 17.65
C GLU A 343 -2.93 -3.88 16.21
N ILE A 344 -2.25 -4.61 15.34
CA ILE A 344 -2.68 -4.83 13.95
C ILE A 344 -3.06 -6.30 13.78
N HIS A 345 -4.34 -6.57 13.67
CA HIS A 345 -4.92 -7.91 13.54
C HIS A 345 -5.14 -8.24 12.06
N PHE A 346 -4.40 -9.20 11.52
CA PHE A 346 -4.71 -9.74 10.18
C PHE A 346 -5.81 -10.78 10.28
N ILE A 347 -6.95 -10.57 9.61
CA ILE A 347 -8.12 -11.45 9.74
C ILE A 347 -8.28 -12.38 8.52
N PRO A 348 -8.92 -13.56 8.65
CA PRO A 348 -9.05 -14.51 7.54
C PRO A 348 -9.75 -13.94 6.31
N ARG A 349 -9.47 -14.51 5.13
CA ARG A 349 -10.20 -14.17 3.89
C ARG A 349 -11.69 -14.45 3.94
N THR A 350 -12.14 -15.31 4.86
CA THR A 350 -13.55 -15.60 5.10
C THR A 350 -14.21 -14.64 6.09
N ALA A 351 -13.46 -13.73 6.72
CA ALA A 351 -13.96 -12.88 7.80
C ALA A 351 -15.16 -12.02 7.38
N MET A 352 -15.19 -11.49 6.15
CA MET A 352 -16.33 -10.69 5.69
C MET A 352 -17.64 -11.48 5.51
N ALA A 353 -17.57 -12.81 5.44
CA ALA A 353 -18.73 -13.69 5.46
C ALA A 353 -19.03 -14.22 6.88
N ASP A 354 -17.99 -14.60 7.62
CA ASP A 354 -18.13 -15.27 8.91
C ASP A 354 -18.41 -14.27 10.05
N TYR A 355 -17.66 -13.18 10.14
CA TYR A 355 -17.66 -12.28 11.30
C TYR A 355 -19.01 -11.59 11.55
N PRO A 356 -19.76 -11.14 10.52
CA PRO A 356 -21.11 -10.62 10.73
C PRO A 356 -22.07 -11.58 11.44
N THR A 357 -21.81 -12.89 11.38
CA THR A 357 -22.63 -13.90 12.06
C THR A 357 -22.25 -14.09 13.53
N PHE A 358 -21.07 -13.62 13.95
CA PHE A 358 -20.56 -13.80 15.30
C PHE A 358 -20.98 -12.62 16.20
N ASP A 359 -21.65 -12.91 17.31
CA ASP A 359 -22.18 -11.87 18.20
C ASP A 359 -21.11 -10.91 18.73
N ARG A 360 -19.87 -11.38 18.96
CA ARG A 360 -18.75 -10.55 19.43
C ARG A 360 -18.36 -9.41 18.48
N TYR A 361 -18.72 -9.51 17.20
CA TYR A 361 -18.38 -8.50 16.19
C TYR A 361 -19.57 -7.61 15.82
N LYS A 362 -20.77 -7.85 16.38
CA LYS A 362 -21.88 -6.92 16.24
C LYS A 362 -21.56 -5.64 17.00
N ASN A 363 -21.73 -4.49 16.35
CA ASN A 363 -21.47 -3.18 16.94
C ASN A 363 -20.10 -3.10 17.65
N PHE A 364 -19.05 -3.60 17.00
CA PHE A 364 -17.71 -3.72 17.57
C PHE A 364 -16.74 -2.64 17.08
N PHE A 365 -16.81 -2.30 15.80
CA PHE A 365 -15.90 -1.34 15.17
C PHE A 365 -16.42 0.10 15.27
N ASP A 366 -15.53 1.03 15.59
CA ASP A 366 -15.82 2.47 15.64
C ASP A 366 -15.73 3.09 14.25
N VAL A 367 -14.70 2.69 13.50
CA VAL A 367 -14.41 3.20 12.15
C VAL A 367 -14.16 2.04 11.21
N MET A 368 -14.80 2.04 10.05
CA MET A 368 -14.51 1.12 8.96
C MET A 368 -14.08 1.89 7.72
N TYR A 369 -12.91 1.57 7.18
CA TYR A 369 -12.50 1.99 5.85
C TYR A 369 -12.75 0.85 4.84
N CYS A 370 -13.35 1.15 3.70
CA CYS A 370 -13.60 0.18 2.63
C CYS A 370 -13.06 0.69 1.29
N GLY A 371 -12.07 -0.03 0.76
CA GLY A 371 -11.48 0.24 -0.55
C GLY A 371 -12.46 -0.05 -1.69
N HIS A 372 -12.32 0.70 -2.79
CA HIS A 372 -13.29 0.67 -3.90
C HIS A 372 -13.37 -0.69 -4.60
N MET A 373 -12.32 -1.50 -4.48
CA MET A 373 -12.23 -2.86 -5.02
C MET A 373 -13.20 -3.84 -4.32
N TYR A 374 -13.57 -3.56 -3.07
CA TYR A 374 -14.52 -4.38 -2.31
C TYR A 374 -15.97 -3.92 -2.43
N PHE A 375 -16.21 -2.78 -3.08
CA PHE A 375 -17.51 -2.13 -3.19
C PHE A 375 -18.66 -3.08 -3.57
N GLU A 376 -18.48 -3.91 -4.61
CA GLU A 376 -19.55 -4.80 -5.11
C GLU A 376 -19.89 -5.95 -4.15
N LYS A 377 -19.03 -6.25 -3.16
CA LYS A 377 -19.25 -7.29 -2.14
C LYS A 377 -19.79 -6.72 -0.83
N MET A 378 -19.74 -5.40 -0.68
CA MET A 378 -20.20 -4.70 0.50
C MET A 378 -21.72 -4.88 0.67
N ASN A 379 -22.17 -5.04 1.92
CA ASN A 379 -23.58 -5.26 2.23
C ASN A 379 -23.90 -4.90 3.69
N PHE A 380 -25.19 -4.93 4.04
CA PHE A 380 -25.70 -4.58 5.37
C PHE A 380 -25.06 -5.40 6.50
N HIS A 381 -24.83 -6.71 6.31
CA HIS A 381 -24.24 -7.56 7.33
C HIS A 381 -22.82 -7.12 7.69
N ILE A 382 -22.03 -6.68 6.71
CA ILE A 382 -20.70 -6.15 6.97
C ILE A 382 -20.80 -4.84 7.76
N THR A 383 -21.68 -3.92 7.36
CA THR A 383 -21.89 -2.66 8.11
C THR A 383 -22.51 -2.86 9.50
N SER A 384 -23.16 -3.98 9.78
CA SER A 384 -23.69 -4.26 11.13
C SER A 384 -22.61 -4.60 12.16
N MET A 385 -21.36 -4.75 11.72
CA MET A 385 -20.24 -4.88 12.66
C MET A 385 -19.78 -3.52 13.24
N ILE A 386 -20.28 -2.42 12.68
CA ILE A 386 -19.93 -1.06 13.08
C ILE A 386 -20.90 -0.62 14.17
N LYS A 387 -20.40 0.05 15.21
CA LYS A 387 -21.20 0.62 16.28
C LYS A 387 -22.25 1.58 15.73
N ASP A 388 -23.35 1.71 16.47
CA ASP A 388 -24.35 2.74 16.18
C ASP A 388 -23.69 4.12 16.34
N GLY A 389 -23.86 5.00 15.33
CA GLY A 389 -23.13 6.27 15.26
C GLY A 389 -21.68 6.16 14.77
N GLY A 390 -21.16 4.95 14.57
CA GLY A 390 -19.82 4.71 14.03
C GLY A 390 -19.70 5.13 12.56
N VAL A 391 -18.46 5.22 12.08
CA VAL A 391 -18.13 5.82 10.78
C VAL A 391 -17.76 4.76 9.75
N VAL A 392 -18.32 4.91 8.54
CA VAL A 392 -17.95 4.18 7.33
C VAL A 392 -17.30 5.13 6.34
N LEU A 393 -16.05 4.88 5.98
CA LEU A 393 -15.31 5.59 4.96
C LEU A 393 -15.25 4.75 3.68
N MET A 394 -15.90 5.21 2.62
CA MET A 394 -15.93 4.53 1.33
C MET A 394 -14.97 5.19 0.36
N GLU A 395 -13.96 4.45 -0.09
CA GLU A 395 -13.06 4.91 -1.15
C GLU A 395 -13.81 5.07 -2.47
N THR A 396 -13.58 6.18 -3.14
CA THR A 396 -14.14 6.44 -4.46
C THR A 396 -13.17 6.03 -5.56
N ARG A 397 -13.67 6.06 -6.79
CA ARG A 397 -12.88 5.78 -7.99
C ARG A 397 -12.30 7.07 -8.59
N LYS A 398 -12.12 8.14 -7.79
CA LYS A 398 -11.67 9.48 -8.23
C LYS A 398 -10.43 9.42 -9.11
N PHE A 399 -9.41 8.67 -8.70
CA PHE A 399 -8.11 8.60 -9.39
C PHE A 399 -7.96 7.42 -10.37
N ILE A 400 -9.08 6.78 -10.78
CA ILE A 400 -9.04 5.68 -11.75
C ILE A 400 -8.98 6.23 -13.17
N VAL A 401 -7.83 6.15 -13.83
CA VAL A 401 -7.55 6.68 -15.18
C VAL A 401 -8.63 6.31 -16.22
N ASN A 402 -9.12 5.07 -16.19
CA ASN A 402 -10.06 4.58 -17.21
C ASN A 402 -11.52 4.97 -16.96
N TYR A 403 -11.80 5.69 -15.87
CA TYR A 403 -13.17 6.08 -15.54
C TYR A 403 -13.48 7.43 -16.15
N LYS A 404 -14.56 7.49 -16.93
CA LYS A 404 -15.10 8.73 -17.48
C LYS A 404 -16.30 9.15 -16.64
N LYS A 405 -16.81 10.35 -16.91
CA LYS A 405 -17.97 10.94 -16.23
C LYS A 405 -19.13 9.94 -16.06
N LYS A 406 -19.49 9.22 -17.13
CA LYS A 406 -20.55 8.20 -17.08
C LYS A 406 -20.30 7.11 -16.02
N GLN A 407 -19.08 6.57 -15.95
CA GLN A 407 -18.73 5.54 -14.95
C GLN A 407 -18.72 6.11 -13.52
N HIS A 408 -18.32 7.38 -13.34
CA HIS A 408 -18.42 8.05 -12.04
C HIS A 408 -19.88 8.25 -11.61
N ASP A 409 -20.74 8.70 -12.53
CA ASP A 409 -22.17 8.89 -12.25
C ASP A 409 -22.86 7.57 -11.91
N GLU A 410 -22.56 6.49 -12.65
CA GLU A 410 -23.04 5.14 -12.35
C GLU A 410 -22.55 4.64 -10.98
N PHE A 411 -21.28 4.87 -10.65
CA PHE A 411 -20.71 4.50 -9.35
C PHE A 411 -21.35 5.30 -8.21
N LYS A 412 -21.56 6.61 -8.37
CA LYS A 412 -22.23 7.47 -7.39
C LYS A 412 -23.62 6.94 -7.06
N GLN A 413 -24.43 6.63 -8.08
CA GLN A 413 -25.78 6.13 -7.87
C GLN A 413 -25.77 4.80 -7.11
N LYS A 414 -24.92 3.84 -7.54
CA LYS A 414 -24.75 2.57 -6.84
C LYS A 414 -24.31 2.75 -5.39
N LEU A 415 -23.40 3.68 -5.11
CA LEU A 415 -22.92 3.96 -3.77
C LEU A 415 -24.04 4.47 -2.87
N ILE A 416 -24.85 5.42 -3.35
CA ILE A 416 -25.99 5.95 -2.61
C ILE A 416 -26.98 4.82 -2.27
N ASP A 417 -27.33 4.00 -3.27
CA ASP A 417 -28.30 2.91 -3.09
C ASP A 417 -27.77 1.84 -2.11
N LEU A 418 -26.49 1.47 -2.24
CA LEU A 418 -25.82 0.54 -1.33
C LEU A 418 -25.82 1.07 0.11
N MET A 419 -25.39 2.31 0.33
CA MET A 419 -25.25 2.86 1.68
C MET A 419 -26.60 3.06 2.35
N LYS A 420 -27.64 3.41 1.59
CA LYS A 420 -29.02 3.42 2.06
C LYS A 420 -29.47 2.04 2.54
N ASN A 421 -29.20 0.99 1.77
CA ASN A 421 -29.50 -0.40 2.16
C ASN A 421 -28.70 -0.86 3.39
N CYS A 422 -27.50 -0.29 3.60
CA CYS A 422 -26.66 -0.56 4.77
C CYS A 422 -27.09 0.24 6.02
N LYS A 423 -28.11 1.09 5.93
CA LYS A 423 -28.52 2.08 6.95
C LYS A 423 -27.36 3.00 7.35
N CYS A 424 -26.64 3.50 6.36
CA CYS A 424 -25.56 4.46 6.54
C CYS A 424 -25.90 5.74 5.77
N MET A 425 -25.77 6.91 6.41
CA MET A 425 -26.07 8.19 5.79
C MET A 425 -24.84 9.10 5.75
N SER A 426 -24.67 9.82 4.64
CA SER A 426 -23.68 10.89 4.55
C SER A 426 -24.27 12.18 5.12
N SER A 427 -23.48 12.92 5.90
CA SER A 427 -23.81 14.29 6.32
C SER A 427 -23.50 15.33 5.23
N GLU A 428 -22.72 14.96 4.23
CA GLU A 428 -22.23 15.83 3.16
C GLU A 428 -22.77 15.40 1.79
N ASP A 429 -22.72 16.31 0.81
CA ASP A 429 -23.07 15.97 -0.57
C ASP A 429 -22.06 14.96 -1.15
N ILE A 430 -22.60 13.95 -1.82
CA ILE A 430 -21.85 12.80 -2.33
C ILE A 430 -21.28 13.18 -3.70
N ASP A 431 -20.06 13.71 -3.72
CA ASP A 431 -19.31 13.98 -4.96
C ASP A 431 -18.12 13.02 -5.11
N VAL A 432 -18.32 11.96 -5.90
CA VAL A 432 -17.30 10.90 -6.14
C VAL A 432 -16.18 11.33 -7.07
N VAL A 433 -16.27 12.52 -7.68
CA VAL A 433 -15.24 13.08 -8.57
C VAL A 433 -14.35 14.05 -7.78
N LYS A 434 -14.92 14.80 -6.84
CA LYS A 434 -14.16 15.69 -5.95
C LYS A 434 -13.54 14.96 -4.78
N ASN A 435 -14.26 14.02 -4.16
CA ASN A 435 -13.83 13.36 -2.94
C ASN A 435 -13.25 11.98 -3.25
N ALA A 436 -12.02 11.72 -2.80
CA ALA A 436 -11.36 10.41 -2.92
C ALA A 436 -11.93 9.38 -1.93
N VAL A 437 -12.53 9.85 -0.84
CA VAL A 437 -13.19 9.05 0.19
C VAL A 437 -14.43 9.80 0.64
N ILE A 438 -15.54 9.08 0.83
CA ILE A 438 -16.80 9.66 1.32
C ILE A 438 -17.12 9.06 2.69
N LYS A 439 -17.47 9.94 3.63
CA LYS A 439 -17.86 9.58 5.00
C LYS A 439 -19.36 9.30 5.07
N PHE A 440 -19.72 8.21 5.73
CA PHE A 440 -21.08 7.87 6.12
C PHE A 440 -21.11 7.53 7.61
N ASN A 441 -22.20 7.87 8.29
CA ASN A 441 -22.44 7.50 9.68
C ASN A 441 -23.47 6.37 9.73
N LYS A 442 -23.19 5.36 10.56
CA LYS A 442 -24.09 4.23 10.80
C LYS A 442 -25.28 4.70 11.63
N GLN A 443 -26.49 4.52 11.10
CA GLN A 443 -27.71 4.82 11.85
C GLN A 443 -27.98 3.73 12.90
N CYS A 444 -28.51 4.17 14.04
CA CYS A 444 -29.06 3.32 15.10
C CYS A 444 -30.18 2.40 14.58
#